data_AF-A0A0C3NMA0-F1
#
_entry.id   AF-A0A0C3NMA0-F1
#
_cell.length_a   1.000
_cell.length_b   1.000
_cell.length_c   1.000
_cell.angle_alpha   90.00
_cell.angle_beta   90.00
_cell.angle_gamma   90.00
#
_symmetry.space_group_name_H-M   'P 1'
#
loop_
_entity.id
_entity.type
_entity.pdbx_description
1 polymer ?
#
loop_
_entity_poly.entity_id
_entity_poly.type
_entity_poly.pdbx_seq_one_letter_code
_entity_poly.pdbx_strand_id
1 'polypeptide(L)'
;MKHYESHKDEGEHPELWVKIQKFWNESINSTKDMSSKVMVSWVMMCRDSFTQSAQTWSNVEGIHVFGCVIYSGNDEAACQAQGVFAGSSLCMQLASERQTDVVKLLDFLSMIIKYKILDSAASVLLPNFALLSQKSYDCTLALQSQEKFPKIKCGQKNVPWKVLLDLRFIHKHTIVDWPAGVLAVGPDFNVKRLNADELRALTVPFLKEQMEQDYNLEAPAEEEEDHFVPVPALSFYLKHWTADQLQLLHEADPKAFDIPLVVNTLHHSLHLVSDSQAFVKALPPTMHRKGPDQEAAPCLPPPPAEAQPHPCT
;
A
#
# COMPACT_ATOMS: atom_id res chain seq x y z
N MET A 1 -3.91 -40.70 -17.18
CA MET A 1 -2.52 -40.48 -17.64
C MET A 1 -1.76 -39.97 -16.42
N LYS A 2 -0.81 -40.72 -15.89
CA LYS A 2 -0.20 -40.46 -14.57
C LYS A 2 0.67 -39.20 -14.65
N HIS A 3 0.21 -38.11 -14.03
CA HIS A 3 0.86 -36.79 -14.18
C HIS A 3 2.14 -36.62 -13.34
N TYR A 4 2.53 -37.65 -12.59
CA TYR A 4 3.66 -37.66 -11.64
C TYR A 4 4.82 -38.58 -12.05
N GLU A 5 4.73 -39.26 -13.20
CA GLU A 5 5.77 -40.21 -13.67
C GLU A 5 6.95 -39.55 -14.38
N SER A 6 7.03 -38.21 -14.44
CA SER A 6 8.20 -37.55 -15.03
C SER A 6 8.55 -36.26 -14.29
N HIS A 7 9.10 -36.39 -13.09
CA HIS A 7 9.86 -35.30 -12.49
C HIS A 7 11.26 -35.31 -13.12
N LYS A 8 11.70 -34.17 -13.67
CA LYS A 8 12.99 -34.05 -14.37
C LYS A 8 14.22 -34.39 -13.50
N ASP A 9 14.04 -34.41 -12.19
CA ASP A 9 15.09 -34.66 -11.19
C ASP A 9 15.18 -36.14 -10.77
N GLU A 10 14.37 -37.02 -11.39
CA GLU A 10 14.41 -38.47 -11.14
C GLU A 10 15.78 -39.09 -11.51
N GLY A 11 16.46 -38.51 -12.50
CA GLY A 11 17.82 -38.89 -12.90
C GLY A 11 18.91 -38.45 -11.91
N GLU A 12 18.68 -37.44 -11.09
CA GLU A 12 19.70 -36.87 -10.19
C GLU A 12 19.76 -37.59 -8.83
N HIS A 13 18.64 -38.18 -8.38
CA HIS A 13 18.55 -38.82 -7.05
C HIS A 13 17.80 -40.18 -7.04
N PRO A 14 18.28 -41.18 -7.79
CA PRO A 14 17.55 -42.44 -8.04
C PRO A 14 17.28 -43.26 -6.77
N GLU A 15 18.21 -43.31 -5.81
CA GLU A 15 18.03 -44.07 -4.56
C GLU A 15 17.00 -43.44 -3.61
N LEU A 16 16.85 -42.11 -3.67
CA LEU A 16 15.92 -41.35 -2.87
C LEU A 16 14.49 -41.58 -3.38
N TRP A 17 14.32 -41.60 -4.71
CA TRP A 17 13.06 -41.96 -5.36
C TRP A 17 12.63 -43.41 -5.09
N VAL A 18 13.55 -44.37 -5.10
CA VAL A 18 13.24 -45.78 -4.73
C VAL A 18 12.76 -45.89 -3.29
N LYS A 19 13.36 -45.13 -2.36
CA LYS A 19 12.93 -45.08 -0.94
C LYS A 19 11.56 -44.41 -0.79
N ILE A 20 11.32 -43.31 -1.49
CA ILE A 20 10.03 -42.62 -1.52
C ILE A 20 8.94 -43.56 -2.06
N GLN A 21 9.18 -44.24 -3.18
CA GLN A 21 8.21 -45.17 -3.79
C GLN A 21 7.92 -46.39 -2.90
N LYS A 22 8.96 -46.98 -2.27
CA LYS A 22 8.79 -48.12 -1.37
C LYS A 22 7.95 -47.74 -0.15
N PHE A 23 8.26 -46.61 0.49
CA PHE A 23 7.52 -46.12 1.64
C PHE A 23 6.08 -45.71 1.26
N TRP A 24 5.89 -45.11 0.09
CA TRP A 24 4.57 -44.76 -0.43
C TRP A 24 3.66 -46.00 -0.55
N ASN A 25 4.18 -47.09 -1.12
CA ASN A 25 3.48 -48.37 -1.21
C ASN A 25 3.17 -48.98 0.17
N GLU A 26 4.05 -48.80 1.16
CA GLU A 26 3.85 -49.28 2.53
C GLU A 26 2.85 -48.42 3.32
N SER A 27 2.82 -47.09 3.08
CA SER A 27 1.94 -46.12 3.74
C SER A 27 0.48 -46.22 3.26
N ILE A 28 0.26 -46.50 1.97
CA ILE A 28 -1.06 -46.80 1.40
C ILE A 28 -1.71 -48.02 2.09
N ASN A 29 -0.91 -49.02 2.46
CA ASN A 29 -1.42 -50.28 3.01
C ASN A 29 -1.74 -50.22 4.52
N SER A 30 -1.48 -49.10 5.20
CA SER A 30 -1.59 -48.99 6.67
C SER A 30 -2.71 -48.05 7.15
N THR A 31 -3.34 -47.27 6.26
CA THR A 31 -4.41 -46.33 6.67
C THR A 31 -5.77 -47.03 6.73
N LYS A 32 -6.44 -46.94 7.89
CA LYS A 32 -7.79 -47.47 8.15
C LYS A 32 -8.77 -46.91 7.11
N ASP A 33 -9.56 -47.79 6.46
CA ASP A 33 -10.51 -47.47 5.38
C ASP A 33 -11.53 -46.38 5.78
N MET A 34 -11.18 -45.11 5.61
CA MET A 34 -12.17 -44.05 5.43
C MET A 34 -12.46 -43.94 3.94
N SER A 35 -13.74 -43.93 3.57
CA SER A 35 -14.13 -43.72 2.18
C SER A 35 -13.58 -42.39 1.68
N SER A 36 -13.01 -42.37 0.47
CA SER A 36 -12.57 -41.16 -0.24
C SER A 36 -13.62 -40.05 -0.22
N LYS A 37 -14.91 -40.41 -0.28
CA LYS A 37 -16.02 -39.44 -0.18
C LYS A 37 -16.03 -38.66 1.13
N VAL A 38 -15.73 -39.31 2.25
CA VAL A 38 -15.69 -38.67 3.58
C VAL A 38 -14.49 -37.74 3.66
N MET A 39 -13.34 -38.15 3.13
CA MET A 39 -12.13 -37.32 3.13
C MET A 39 -12.29 -36.08 2.24
N VAL A 40 -12.85 -36.24 1.04
CA VAL A 40 -13.24 -35.11 0.16
C VAL A 40 -14.17 -34.15 0.90
N SER A 41 -15.22 -34.68 1.54
CA SER A 41 -16.18 -33.86 2.29
C SER A 41 -15.50 -33.05 3.39
N TRP A 42 -14.54 -33.63 4.12
CA TRP A 42 -13.83 -32.91 5.16
C TRP A 42 -12.94 -31.79 4.63
N VAL A 43 -12.20 -32.04 3.54
CA VAL A 43 -11.35 -31.02 2.92
C VAL A 43 -12.20 -29.86 2.40
N MET A 44 -13.34 -30.15 1.77
CA MET A 44 -14.29 -29.13 1.32
C MET A 44 -14.89 -28.35 2.49
N MET A 45 -15.40 -29.02 3.52
CA MET A 45 -15.96 -28.36 4.70
C MET A 45 -14.93 -27.46 5.41
N CYS A 46 -13.67 -27.90 5.47
CA CYS A 46 -12.58 -27.09 6.00
C CYS A 46 -12.40 -25.80 5.19
N ARG A 47 -12.30 -25.93 3.86
CA ARG A 47 -12.16 -24.79 2.95
C ARG A 47 -13.34 -23.82 3.03
N ASP A 48 -14.56 -24.35 3.11
CA ASP A 48 -15.78 -23.54 3.20
C ASP A 48 -15.87 -22.78 4.53
N SER A 49 -15.48 -23.43 5.63
CA SER A 49 -15.42 -22.79 6.96
C SER A 49 -14.41 -21.63 7.00
N PHE A 50 -13.22 -21.82 6.42
CA PHE A 50 -12.22 -20.76 6.31
C PHE A 50 -12.66 -19.64 5.35
N THR A 51 -13.34 -19.98 4.26
CA THR A 51 -13.95 -19.00 3.34
C THR A 51 -14.94 -18.10 4.08
N GLN A 52 -15.87 -18.68 4.84
CA GLN A 52 -16.86 -17.92 5.61
C GLN A 52 -16.23 -17.02 6.68
N SER A 53 -15.20 -17.53 7.35
CA SER A 53 -14.44 -16.76 8.34
C SER A 53 -13.70 -15.59 7.68
N ALA A 54 -13.03 -15.83 6.56
CA ALA A 54 -12.35 -14.80 5.77
C ALA A 54 -13.33 -13.75 5.22
N GLN A 55 -14.51 -14.17 4.78
CA GLN A 55 -15.55 -13.28 4.25
C GLN A 55 -16.08 -12.32 5.32
N THR A 56 -16.18 -12.80 6.56
CA THR A 56 -16.58 -11.94 7.69
C THR A 56 -15.64 -10.75 7.83
N TRP A 57 -14.32 -10.96 7.69
CA TRP A 57 -13.32 -9.88 7.73
C TRP A 57 -13.38 -8.94 6.53
N SER A 58 -13.63 -9.49 5.34
CA SER A 58 -13.78 -8.68 4.12
C SER A 58 -14.96 -7.70 4.19
N ASN A 59 -15.97 -7.99 5.01
CA ASN A 59 -17.14 -7.12 5.19
C ASN A 59 -16.95 -5.98 6.21
N VAL A 60 -15.88 -5.96 7.03
CA VAL A 60 -15.72 -4.96 8.10
C VAL A 60 -14.92 -3.73 7.64
N GLU A 61 -13.68 -3.89 7.17
CA GLU A 61 -12.76 -2.76 6.89
C GLU A 61 -11.94 -2.91 5.61
N GLY A 62 -12.44 -3.61 4.58
CA GLY A 62 -11.65 -3.88 3.37
C GLY A 62 -10.45 -4.80 3.64
N ILE A 63 -10.58 -5.70 4.63
CA ILE A 63 -9.57 -6.68 4.98
C ILE A 63 -9.77 -7.91 4.09
N HIS A 64 -8.91 -8.09 3.11
CA HIS A 64 -8.95 -9.25 2.22
C HIS A 64 -8.10 -10.40 2.79
N VAL A 65 -8.76 -11.49 3.18
CA VAL A 65 -8.09 -12.70 3.68
C VAL A 65 -8.20 -13.81 2.63
N PHE A 66 -7.08 -14.43 2.31
CA PHE A 66 -7.01 -15.63 1.48
C PHE A 66 -5.93 -16.57 2.00
N GLY A 67 -6.02 -17.84 1.63
CA GLY A 67 -5.08 -18.87 2.03
C GLY A 67 -5.32 -20.16 1.26
N CYS A 68 -4.69 -21.25 1.68
CA CYS A 68 -4.92 -22.56 1.08
C CYS A 68 -5.16 -23.64 2.13
N VAL A 69 -5.93 -24.66 1.72
CA VAL A 69 -6.07 -25.93 2.43
C VAL A 69 -5.28 -26.96 1.64
N ILE A 70 -4.33 -27.61 2.30
CA ILE A 70 -3.50 -28.67 1.73
C ILE A 70 -3.81 -29.97 2.45
N TYR A 71 -4.17 -30.99 1.69
CA TYR A 71 -4.39 -32.33 2.23
C TYR A 71 -3.10 -33.15 2.11
N SER A 72 -2.52 -33.53 3.26
CA SER A 72 -1.25 -34.26 3.31
C SER A 72 -1.41 -35.78 3.23
N GLY A 73 -2.63 -36.31 3.08
CA GLY A 73 -2.87 -37.73 2.92
C GLY A 73 -2.66 -38.22 1.48
N ASN A 74 -2.94 -39.51 1.27
CA ASN A 74 -2.65 -40.21 0.01
C ASN A 74 -3.88 -40.42 -0.88
N ASP A 75 -5.09 -40.08 -0.39
CA ASP A 75 -6.31 -40.21 -1.19
C ASP A 75 -6.36 -39.17 -2.31
N GLU A 76 -6.39 -39.66 -3.55
CA GLU A 76 -6.34 -38.82 -4.74
C GLU A 76 -7.56 -37.89 -4.83
N ALA A 77 -8.76 -38.38 -4.51
CA ALA A 77 -9.97 -37.57 -4.57
C ALA A 77 -9.92 -36.43 -3.53
N ALA A 78 -9.44 -36.69 -2.32
CA ALA A 78 -9.26 -35.68 -1.29
C ALA A 78 -8.14 -34.68 -1.65
N CYS A 79 -7.07 -35.14 -2.32
CA CYS A 79 -6.06 -34.23 -2.90
C CYS A 79 -6.69 -33.28 -3.92
N GLN A 80 -7.61 -33.74 -4.78
CA GLN A 80 -8.32 -32.86 -5.73
C GLN A 80 -9.25 -31.85 -5.04
N ALA A 81 -9.65 -32.09 -3.79
CA ALA A 81 -10.47 -31.17 -3.01
C ALA A 81 -9.64 -30.06 -2.30
N GLN A 82 -8.31 -30.22 -2.25
CA GLN A 82 -7.41 -29.19 -1.73
C GLN A 82 -7.48 -27.93 -2.62
N GLY A 83 -7.12 -26.76 -2.09
CA GLY A 83 -7.20 -25.54 -2.89
C GLY A 83 -7.10 -24.24 -2.10
N VAL A 84 -7.16 -23.14 -2.83
CA VAL A 84 -7.22 -21.79 -2.27
C VAL A 84 -8.62 -21.50 -1.73
N PHE A 85 -8.69 -20.75 -0.64
CA PHE A 85 -9.91 -20.10 -0.14
C PHE A 85 -9.66 -18.60 -0.06
N ALA A 86 -10.72 -17.81 -0.23
CA ALA A 86 -10.66 -16.37 0.03
C ALA A 86 -12.01 -15.82 0.47
N GLY A 87 -11.97 -14.79 1.32
CA GLY A 87 -13.18 -14.14 1.82
C GLY A 87 -13.87 -13.22 0.81
N SER A 88 -13.15 -12.78 -0.23
CA SER A 88 -13.68 -11.87 -1.26
C SER A 88 -13.65 -12.53 -2.64
N SER A 89 -14.69 -12.25 -3.44
CA SER A 89 -14.78 -12.71 -4.83
C SER A 89 -13.61 -12.22 -5.68
N LEU A 90 -13.12 -11.00 -5.43
CA LEU A 90 -11.96 -10.43 -6.12
C LEU A 90 -10.71 -11.30 -5.94
N CYS A 91 -10.39 -11.70 -4.70
CA CYS A 91 -9.24 -12.60 -4.45
C CYS A 91 -9.42 -13.96 -5.14
N MET A 92 -10.64 -14.48 -5.20
CA MET A 92 -10.92 -15.73 -5.93
C MET A 92 -10.77 -15.57 -7.45
N GLN A 93 -11.16 -14.42 -8.01
CA GLN A 93 -10.95 -14.10 -9.42
C GLN A 93 -9.45 -14.07 -9.76
N LEU A 94 -8.66 -13.32 -9.00
CA LEU A 94 -7.21 -13.24 -9.16
C LEU A 94 -6.54 -14.62 -9.07
N ALA A 95 -6.95 -15.45 -8.11
CA ALA A 95 -6.44 -16.82 -7.99
C ALA A 95 -6.82 -17.71 -9.20
N SER A 96 -7.98 -17.45 -9.81
CA SER A 96 -8.48 -18.21 -10.97
C SER A 96 -7.77 -17.81 -12.27
N GLU A 97 -7.41 -16.53 -12.43
CA GLU A 97 -6.64 -16.05 -13.59
C GLU A 97 -5.28 -16.73 -13.72
N ARG A 98 -4.66 -17.09 -12.59
CA ARG A 98 -3.38 -17.81 -12.53
C ARG A 98 -3.54 -19.24 -11.99
N GLN A 99 -4.69 -19.88 -12.24
CA GLN A 99 -5.03 -21.19 -11.67
C GLN A 99 -3.93 -22.24 -11.87
N THR A 100 -3.28 -22.29 -13.03
CA THR A 100 -2.19 -23.24 -13.30
C THR A 100 -0.99 -23.05 -12.38
N ASP A 101 -0.60 -21.80 -12.12
CA ASP A 101 0.55 -21.49 -11.25
C ASP A 101 0.20 -21.72 -9.78
N VAL A 102 -1.04 -21.41 -9.39
CA VAL A 102 -1.58 -21.73 -8.06
C VAL A 102 -1.57 -23.24 -7.81
N VAL A 103 -2.02 -24.05 -8.77
CA VAL A 103 -2.00 -25.52 -8.64
C VAL A 103 -0.58 -26.05 -8.48
N LYS A 104 0.37 -25.58 -9.31
CA LYS A 104 1.79 -25.96 -9.17
C LYS A 104 2.36 -25.61 -7.79
N LEU A 105 2.01 -24.44 -7.26
CA LEU A 105 2.44 -24.01 -5.93
C LEU A 105 1.84 -24.93 -4.85
N LEU A 106 0.55 -25.27 -4.95
CA LEU A 106 -0.11 -26.17 -3.99
C LEU A 106 0.49 -27.57 -4.01
N ASP A 107 0.77 -28.12 -5.19
CA ASP A 107 1.42 -29.43 -5.33
C ASP A 107 2.80 -29.43 -4.69
N PHE A 108 3.58 -28.38 -4.92
CA PHE A 108 4.91 -28.23 -4.33
C PHE A 108 4.86 -28.11 -2.80
N LEU A 109 3.96 -27.25 -2.27
CA LEU A 109 3.77 -27.11 -0.83
C LEU A 109 3.28 -28.42 -0.19
N SER A 110 2.37 -29.15 -0.86
CA SER A 110 1.92 -30.48 -0.42
C SER A 110 3.07 -31.45 -0.32
N MET A 111 3.97 -31.46 -1.31
CA MET A 111 5.18 -32.28 -1.29
C MET A 111 6.11 -31.93 -0.12
N ILE A 112 6.38 -30.65 0.13
CA ILE A 112 7.20 -30.24 1.29
C ILE A 112 6.56 -30.66 2.60
N ILE A 113 5.26 -30.42 2.77
CA ILE A 113 4.53 -30.74 3.99
C ILE A 113 4.59 -32.25 4.25
N LYS A 114 4.31 -33.07 3.22
CA LYS A 114 4.43 -34.53 3.30
C LYS A 114 5.84 -34.95 3.72
N TYR A 115 6.86 -34.40 3.08
CA TYR A 115 8.24 -34.73 3.40
C TYR A 115 8.64 -34.31 4.83
N LYS A 116 8.24 -33.13 5.30
CA LYS A 116 8.53 -32.68 6.68
C LYS A 116 7.73 -33.41 7.76
N ILE A 117 6.55 -33.94 7.44
CA ILE A 117 5.83 -34.85 8.34
C ILE A 117 6.62 -36.16 8.50
N LEU A 118 7.31 -36.62 7.44
CA LEU A 118 8.12 -37.84 7.46
C LEU A 118 9.48 -37.64 8.14
N ASP A 119 10.14 -36.52 7.87
CA ASP A 119 11.39 -36.14 8.51
C ASP A 119 11.37 -34.66 8.91
N SER A 120 11.03 -34.42 10.17
CA SER A 120 10.94 -33.06 10.71
C SER A 120 12.29 -32.34 10.75
N ALA A 121 13.42 -33.08 10.72
CA ALA A 121 14.77 -32.51 10.75
C ALA A 121 15.32 -32.22 9.35
N ALA A 122 14.65 -32.69 8.29
CA ALA A 122 15.14 -32.52 6.94
C ALA A 122 15.07 -31.06 6.46
N SER A 123 16.19 -30.60 5.89
CA SER A 123 16.26 -29.32 5.20
C SER A 123 15.70 -29.49 3.79
N VAL A 124 14.59 -28.81 3.50
CA VAL A 124 14.00 -28.75 2.16
C VAL A 124 14.20 -27.35 1.62
N LEU A 125 14.72 -27.25 0.40
CA LEU A 125 14.75 -25.99 -0.34
C LEU A 125 13.30 -25.55 -0.58
N LEU A 126 12.92 -24.43 0.01
CA LEU A 126 11.66 -23.76 -0.32
C LEU A 126 11.71 -23.36 -1.80
N PRO A 127 10.55 -23.30 -2.49
CA PRO A 127 10.58 -22.96 -3.90
C PRO A 127 11.18 -21.56 -4.02
N ASN A 128 11.99 -21.36 -5.04
CA ASN A 128 12.48 -20.03 -5.34
C ASN A 128 11.28 -19.20 -5.80
N PHE A 129 10.66 -18.49 -4.86
CA PHE A 129 9.57 -17.56 -5.12
C PHE A 129 10.04 -16.34 -5.94
N ALA A 130 11.20 -16.39 -6.61
CA ALA A 130 11.63 -15.38 -7.57
C ALA A 130 10.68 -15.23 -8.79
N LEU A 131 9.69 -16.11 -8.99
CA LEU A 131 8.55 -15.82 -9.87
C LEU A 131 7.60 -14.74 -9.30
N LEU A 132 7.60 -14.55 -7.98
CA LEU A 132 7.05 -13.37 -7.27
C LEU A 132 8.14 -12.31 -7.03
N SER A 133 9.37 -12.51 -7.49
CA SER A 133 10.36 -11.43 -7.64
C SER A 133 10.00 -10.59 -8.87
N GLN A 134 8.74 -10.12 -8.96
CA GLN A 134 8.56 -8.70 -9.26
C GLN A 134 9.47 -7.97 -8.27
N LYS A 135 10.32 -7.04 -8.77
CA LYS A 135 11.19 -6.15 -7.97
C LYS A 135 10.61 -6.05 -6.57
N SER A 136 11.22 -6.76 -5.60
CA SER A 136 10.63 -7.06 -4.28
C SER A 136 9.48 -6.12 -3.98
N TYR A 137 8.22 -6.60 -4.04
CA TYR A 137 7.07 -5.77 -3.68
C TYR A 137 7.32 -5.29 -2.25
N ASP A 138 7.95 -4.14 -2.14
CA ASP A 138 8.32 -3.54 -0.90
C ASP A 138 6.95 -3.08 -0.41
N CYS A 139 6.40 -3.71 0.63
CA CYS A 139 5.16 -3.18 1.22
C CYS A 139 5.33 -1.70 1.59
N THR A 140 6.58 -1.28 1.80
CA THR A 140 7.00 0.12 1.88
C THR A 140 6.71 0.91 0.61
N LEU A 141 6.84 0.37 -0.62
CA LEU A 141 6.51 1.01 -1.90
C LEU A 141 5.00 1.11 -2.17
N ALA A 142 4.21 0.08 -1.84
CA ALA A 142 2.76 0.13 -2.00
C ALA A 142 2.09 1.11 -1.04
N LEU A 143 2.59 1.16 0.21
CA LEU A 143 2.33 2.26 1.13
C LEU A 143 2.97 3.56 0.67
N GLN A 144 4.06 3.56 -0.12
CA GLN A 144 4.58 4.76 -0.80
C GLN A 144 3.65 5.31 -1.89
N SER A 145 2.61 4.62 -2.38
CA SER A 145 1.57 5.34 -3.16
C SER A 145 0.80 6.34 -2.27
N GLN A 146 0.70 6.06 -0.97
CA GLN A 146 0.30 7.02 0.07
C GLN A 146 1.50 7.78 0.70
N GLU A 147 2.71 7.23 0.62
CA GLU A 147 3.94 7.74 1.21
C GLU A 147 5.05 7.93 0.16
N LYS A 148 4.82 8.55 -1.01
CA LYS A 148 5.88 8.86 -2.01
C LYS A 148 6.71 10.04 -1.52
N PHE A 149 7.07 9.95 -0.26
CA PHE A 149 7.85 10.82 0.57
C PHE A 149 9.11 10.03 0.90
N PRO A 150 10.23 10.22 0.17
CA PRO A 150 11.52 9.64 0.52
C PRO A 150 11.74 9.71 2.02
N LYS A 151 11.82 8.50 2.61
CA LYS A 151 12.27 8.16 3.98
C LYS A 151 12.55 9.38 4.87
N ILE A 152 11.49 10.11 5.21
CA ILE A 152 11.49 10.86 6.45
C ILE A 152 11.35 9.77 7.50
N LYS A 153 12.41 9.48 8.24
CA LYS A 153 12.37 8.55 9.37
C LYS A 153 11.50 9.12 10.49
N CYS A 154 10.21 9.26 10.26
CA CYS A 154 9.22 9.37 11.33
C CYS A 154 8.77 7.94 11.59
N GLY A 155 9.36 7.29 12.59
CA GLY A 155 9.32 5.83 12.75
C GLY A 155 7.94 5.19 12.55
N GLN A 156 7.85 4.26 11.59
CA GLN A 156 6.82 3.22 11.39
C GLN A 156 5.34 3.57 11.63
N LYS A 157 4.94 4.85 11.61
CA LYS A 157 3.55 5.26 11.79
C LYS A 157 3.08 6.04 10.57
N ASN A 158 1.92 5.65 10.06
CA ASN A 158 1.19 6.36 9.01
C ASN A 158 1.19 7.86 9.28
N VAL A 159 1.82 8.63 8.40
CA VAL A 159 1.85 10.09 8.50
C VAL A 159 0.47 10.64 8.14
N PRO A 160 -0.23 11.37 9.03
CA PRO A 160 -1.50 11.98 8.66
C PRO A 160 -1.31 13.01 7.55
N TRP A 161 -2.15 12.96 6.51
CA TRP A 161 -2.12 13.92 5.39
C TRP A 161 -2.12 15.39 5.84
N LYS A 162 -2.78 15.69 6.97
CA LYS A 162 -2.90 17.04 7.53
C LYS A 162 -1.58 17.67 7.96
N VAL A 163 -0.58 16.87 8.36
CA VAL A 163 0.73 17.36 8.80
C VAL A 163 1.76 17.36 7.67
N LEU A 164 1.33 17.01 6.45
CA LEU A 164 2.25 16.75 5.37
C LEU A 164 2.98 18.01 4.91
N LEU A 165 2.30 19.15 4.82
CA LEU A 165 2.92 20.43 4.46
C LEU A 165 4.02 20.80 5.45
N ASP A 166 3.76 20.61 6.74
CA ASP A 166 4.74 20.85 7.79
C ASP A 166 5.97 19.94 7.65
N LEU A 167 5.76 18.66 7.34
CA LEU A 167 6.87 17.75 7.08
C LEU A 167 7.64 18.13 5.81
N ARG A 168 6.97 18.58 4.74
CA ARG A 168 7.65 19.08 3.54
C ARG A 168 8.54 20.29 3.87
N PHE A 169 8.03 21.22 4.68
CA PHE A 169 8.81 22.36 5.15
C PHE A 169 9.98 21.93 6.05
N ILE A 170 9.76 21.05 7.03
CA ILE A 170 10.80 20.59 7.97
C ILE A 170 11.94 19.90 7.21
N HIS A 171 11.60 19.06 6.24
CA HIS A 171 12.58 18.27 5.49
C HIS A 171 13.08 18.93 4.20
N LYS A 172 12.58 20.13 3.88
CA LYS A 172 13.00 20.93 2.72
C LYS A 172 12.77 20.19 1.39
N HIS A 173 11.55 19.69 1.22
CA HIS A 173 11.10 19.04 -0.01
C HIS A 173 9.88 19.74 -0.61
N THR A 174 9.72 19.55 -1.92
CA THR A 174 8.54 19.94 -2.69
C THR A 174 7.97 18.68 -3.35
N ILE A 175 6.66 18.48 -3.28
CA ILE A 175 5.96 17.49 -4.10
C ILE A 175 5.83 18.09 -5.50
N VAL A 176 6.31 17.36 -6.50
CA VAL A 176 6.30 17.78 -7.91
C VAL A 176 5.44 16.81 -8.71
N ASP A 177 4.79 17.34 -9.75
CA ASP A 177 3.89 16.62 -10.66
C ASP A 177 2.63 16.07 -9.98
N TRP A 178 2.11 16.80 -8.99
CA TRP A 178 0.80 16.49 -8.43
C TRP A 178 -0.29 16.54 -9.53
N PRO A 179 -1.20 15.55 -9.64
CA PRO A 179 -2.16 15.53 -10.74
C PRO A 179 -3.05 16.79 -10.77
N ALA A 180 -3.11 17.46 -11.92
CA ALA A 180 -4.02 18.59 -12.11
C ALA A 180 -5.49 18.10 -12.04
N GLY A 181 -6.34 18.84 -11.33
CA GLY A 181 -7.73 18.46 -11.10
C GLY A 181 -7.97 17.63 -9.84
N VAL A 182 -6.91 17.16 -9.17
CA VAL A 182 -7.00 16.50 -7.85
C VAL A 182 -6.70 17.51 -6.75
N LEU A 183 -7.52 17.52 -5.70
CA LEU A 183 -7.28 18.37 -4.53
C LEU A 183 -5.87 18.14 -3.95
N ALA A 184 -5.15 19.22 -3.71
CA ALA A 184 -3.78 19.17 -3.19
C ALA A 184 -3.73 18.61 -1.76
N VAL A 185 -2.64 17.94 -1.44
CA VAL A 185 -2.41 17.44 -0.07
C VAL A 185 -2.15 18.58 0.91
N GLY A 186 -2.91 18.58 2.01
CA GLY A 186 -2.87 19.62 3.04
C GLY A 186 -3.85 19.34 4.18
N PRO A 187 -4.11 20.32 5.06
CA PRO A 187 -5.02 20.19 6.20
C PRO A 187 -6.44 19.73 5.83
N ASP A 188 -6.91 20.12 4.65
CA ASP A 188 -8.25 19.83 4.14
C ASP A 188 -8.31 18.58 3.25
N PHE A 189 -7.17 17.97 2.95
CA PHE A 189 -7.11 16.77 2.11
C PHE A 189 -7.68 15.56 2.83
N ASN A 190 -8.63 14.89 2.19
CA ASN A 190 -9.23 13.67 2.69
C ASN A 190 -9.38 12.66 1.55
N VAL A 191 -8.55 11.62 1.58
CA VAL A 191 -8.56 10.54 0.58
C VAL A 191 -9.96 9.92 0.41
N LYS A 192 -10.76 9.83 1.49
CA LYS A 192 -12.11 9.25 1.44
C LYS A 192 -13.12 10.10 0.64
N ARG A 193 -12.78 11.34 0.31
CA ARG A 193 -13.62 12.25 -0.48
C ARG A 193 -13.24 12.28 -1.96
N LEU A 194 -12.16 11.61 -2.34
CA LEU A 194 -11.75 11.53 -3.74
C LEU A 194 -12.70 10.66 -4.52
N ASN A 195 -13.05 11.10 -5.73
CA ASN A 195 -13.81 10.30 -6.68
C ASN A 195 -12.91 9.29 -7.42
N ALA A 196 -13.50 8.45 -8.26
CA ALA A 196 -12.77 7.40 -8.98
C ALA A 196 -11.69 7.97 -9.93
N ASP A 197 -11.99 9.07 -10.64
CA ASP A 197 -11.03 9.71 -11.57
C ASP A 197 -9.85 10.31 -10.81
N GLU A 198 -10.10 10.97 -9.68
CA GLU A 198 -9.05 11.53 -8.82
C GLU A 198 -8.16 10.42 -8.22
N LEU A 199 -8.77 9.31 -7.77
CA LEU A 199 -8.03 8.15 -7.28
C LEU A 199 -7.19 7.51 -8.39
N ARG A 200 -7.74 7.37 -9.60
CA ARG A 200 -7.02 6.85 -10.77
C ARG A 200 -5.84 7.74 -11.11
N ALA A 201 -6.02 9.06 -11.15
CA ALA A 201 -4.94 10.01 -11.43
C ALA A 201 -3.78 9.93 -10.42
N LEU A 202 -4.06 9.58 -9.15
CA LEU A 202 -3.03 9.37 -8.13
C LEU A 202 -2.37 7.98 -8.19
N THR A 203 -3.11 6.94 -8.56
CA THR A 203 -2.68 5.54 -8.39
C THR A 203 -2.17 4.90 -9.67
N VAL A 204 -2.80 5.16 -10.82
CA VAL A 204 -2.44 4.54 -12.11
C VAL A 204 -0.99 4.79 -12.51
N PRO A 205 -0.44 6.01 -12.43
CA PRO A 205 0.95 6.23 -12.82
C PRO A 205 1.93 5.44 -11.95
N PHE A 206 1.62 5.29 -10.66
CA PHE A 206 2.41 4.46 -9.75
C PHE A 206 2.29 2.97 -10.09
N LEU A 207 1.08 2.47 -10.35
CA LEU A 207 0.86 1.07 -10.73
C LEU A 207 1.60 0.73 -12.04
N LYS A 208 1.55 1.62 -13.03
CA LYS A 208 2.33 1.49 -14.27
C LYS A 208 3.83 1.41 -14.01
N GLU A 209 4.35 2.23 -13.09
CA GLU A 209 5.77 2.20 -12.70
C GLU A 209 6.16 0.91 -11.96
N GLN A 210 5.28 0.35 -11.12
CA GLN A 210 5.59 -0.86 -10.35
C GLN A 210 5.42 -2.15 -11.15
N MET A 211 4.39 -2.21 -11.98
CA MET A 211 4.02 -3.43 -12.72
C MET A 211 4.57 -3.45 -14.14
N GLU A 212 5.09 -2.33 -14.65
CA GLU A 212 5.70 -2.17 -15.97
C GLU A 212 4.88 -2.82 -17.10
N GLN A 213 5.36 -3.93 -17.65
CA GLN A 213 4.74 -4.64 -18.78
C GLN A 213 3.45 -5.34 -18.37
N ASP A 214 3.35 -5.80 -17.12
CA ASP A 214 2.19 -6.57 -16.62
C ASP A 214 0.93 -5.69 -16.55
N TYR A 215 1.08 -4.38 -16.29
CA TYR A 215 -0.04 -3.44 -16.25
C TYR A 215 -0.78 -3.33 -17.59
N ASN A 216 -0.02 -3.30 -18.70
CA ASN A 216 -0.58 -3.07 -20.04
C ASN A 216 -1.14 -4.35 -20.68
N LEU A 217 -0.82 -5.53 -20.14
CA LEU A 217 -1.35 -6.81 -20.61
C LEU A 217 -2.77 -7.09 -20.09
N GLU A 218 -3.11 -6.54 -18.92
CA GLU A 218 -4.39 -6.78 -18.24
C GLU A 218 -5.35 -5.57 -18.30
N ALA A 219 -4.88 -4.40 -18.77
CA ALA A 219 -5.74 -3.25 -18.97
C ALA A 219 -6.71 -3.49 -20.15
N PRO A 220 -8.03 -3.32 -19.98
CA PRO A 220 -8.95 -3.31 -21.12
C PRO A 220 -8.51 -2.23 -22.11
N ALA A 221 -8.60 -2.54 -23.41
CA ALA A 221 -8.30 -1.59 -24.48
C ALA A 221 -9.05 -0.29 -24.19
N GLU A 222 -8.33 0.84 -24.15
CA GLU A 222 -8.82 2.15 -23.72
C GLU A 222 -10.21 2.44 -24.32
N GLU A 223 -11.26 2.22 -23.54
CA GLU A 223 -12.54 2.85 -23.82
C GLU A 223 -12.29 4.33 -23.55
N GLU A 224 -12.48 5.18 -24.56
CA GLU A 224 -12.46 6.64 -24.44
C GLU A 224 -13.61 7.07 -23.51
N GLU A 225 -13.45 6.82 -22.22
CA GLU A 225 -14.29 7.42 -21.20
C GLU A 225 -13.83 8.87 -21.03
N ASP A 226 -14.80 9.80 -21.09
CA ASP A 226 -14.61 11.21 -20.74
C ASP A 226 -14.26 11.32 -19.24
N HIS A 227 -12.99 11.10 -18.92
CA HIS A 227 -12.47 11.30 -17.57
C HIS A 227 -12.40 12.79 -17.25
N PHE A 228 -13.01 13.21 -16.15
CA PHE A 228 -12.98 14.62 -15.73
C PHE A 228 -11.59 15.03 -15.21
N VAL A 229 -10.77 14.06 -14.80
CA VAL A 229 -9.40 14.26 -14.33
C VAL A 229 -8.43 13.47 -15.21
N PRO A 230 -7.49 14.13 -15.91
CA PRO A 230 -6.54 13.43 -16.76
C PRO A 230 -5.55 12.62 -15.90
N VAL A 231 -5.32 11.37 -16.29
CA VAL A 231 -4.30 10.53 -15.65
C VAL A 231 -2.91 10.95 -16.14
N PRO A 232 -1.99 11.37 -15.24
CA PRO A 232 -0.65 11.76 -15.65
C PRO A 232 0.15 10.61 -16.26
N ALA A 233 1.10 10.93 -17.14
CA ALA A 233 2.01 9.92 -17.70
C ALA A 233 3.00 9.37 -16.66
N LEU A 234 3.40 10.21 -15.70
CA LEU A 234 4.36 9.89 -14.65
C LEU A 234 3.73 10.16 -13.28
N SER A 235 4.17 9.40 -12.28
CA SER A 235 3.76 9.65 -10.90
C SER A 235 4.45 10.89 -10.34
N PHE A 236 3.75 11.59 -9.43
CA PHE A 236 4.35 12.64 -8.62
C PHE A 236 5.53 12.11 -7.80
N TYR A 237 6.46 12.99 -7.44
CA TYR A 237 7.67 12.65 -6.69
C TYR A 237 8.11 13.80 -5.76
N LEU A 238 9.09 13.53 -4.87
CA LEU A 238 9.70 14.58 -4.07
C LEU A 238 10.99 15.10 -4.67
N LYS A 239 11.08 16.43 -4.71
CA LYS A 239 12.27 17.18 -5.07
C LYS A 239 12.82 17.89 -3.84
N HIS A 240 14.13 17.80 -3.61
CA HIS A 240 14.78 18.62 -2.57
C HIS A 240 14.78 20.09 -2.99
N TRP A 241 14.67 20.98 -2.02
CA TRP A 241 14.80 22.40 -2.26
C TRP A 241 16.18 22.75 -2.83
N THR A 242 16.22 23.77 -3.68
CA THR A 242 17.46 24.27 -4.26
C THR A 242 18.28 25.06 -3.23
N ALA A 243 19.57 25.27 -3.51
CA ALA A 243 20.44 26.09 -2.68
C ALA A 243 19.86 27.51 -2.50
N ASP A 244 19.30 28.10 -3.56
CA ASP A 244 18.68 29.43 -3.52
C ASP A 244 17.46 29.46 -2.57
N GLN A 245 16.60 28.43 -2.61
CA GLN A 245 15.45 28.34 -1.71
C GLN A 245 15.87 28.18 -0.24
N LEU A 246 16.94 27.42 0.03
CA LEU A 246 17.51 27.31 1.36
C LEU A 246 18.13 28.63 1.83
N GLN A 247 18.77 29.37 0.93
CA GLN A 247 19.36 30.67 1.21
C GLN A 247 18.30 31.70 1.58
N LEU A 248 17.19 31.77 0.84
CA LEU A 248 16.06 32.66 1.14
C LEU A 248 15.52 32.42 2.56
N LEU A 249 15.46 31.16 2.99
CA LEU A 249 15.01 30.82 4.35
C LEU A 249 16.05 31.22 5.42
N HIS A 250 17.33 31.02 5.15
CA HIS A 250 18.41 31.38 6.08
C HIS A 250 18.52 32.90 6.27
N GLU A 251 18.34 33.67 5.20
CA GLU A 251 18.42 35.13 5.20
C GLU A 251 17.17 35.82 5.74
N ALA A 252 16.12 35.06 6.08
CA ALA A 252 14.84 35.63 6.45
C ALA A 252 14.32 36.59 5.34
N ASP A 253 14.45 36.17 4.07
CA ASP A 253 13.91 36.92 2.92
C ASP A 253 12.38 36.69 2.83
N PRO A 254 11.55 37.75 2.66
CA PRO A 254 10.11 37.61 2.41
C PRO A 254 9.73 36.71 1.23
N LYS A 255 10.61 36.49 0.25
CA LYS A 255 10.38 35.53 -0.85
C LYS A 255 10.37 34.08 -0.39
N ALA A 256 10.87 33.78 0.82
CA ALA A 256 10.79 32.44 1.39
C ALA A 256 9.33 31.96 1.58
N PHE A 257 8.37 32.89 1.73
CA PHE A 257 6.95 32.58 1.84
C PHE A 257 6.39 31.96 0.54
N ASP A 258 6.97 32.32 -0.61
CA ASP A 258 6.54 31.89 -1.95
C ASP A 258 7.18 30.57 -2.40
N ILE A 259 8.01 29.95 -1.55
CA ILE A 259 8.62 28.65 -1.87
C ILE A 259 7.49 27.60 -1.97
N PRO A 260 7.39 26.84 -3.07
CA PRO A 260 6.34 25.86 -3.23
C PRO A 260 6.59 24.58 -2.42
N LEU A 261 5.56 24.11 -1.73
CA LEU A 261 5.53 22.81 -1.07
C LEU A 261 4.87 21.73 -1.95
N VAL A 262 3.92 22.13 -2.79
CA VAL A 262 3.22 21.23 -3.73
C VAL A 262 3.08 21.95 -5.07
N VAL A 263 3.54 21.30 -6.14
CA VAL A 263 3.47 21.78 -7.52
C VAL A 263 2.76 20.73 -8.36
N ASN A 264 1.80 21.16 -9.19
CA ASN A 264 1.06 20.25 -10.04
C ASN A 264 1.78 19.94 -11.37
N THR A 265 1.21 19.04 -12.17
CA THR A 265 1.69 18.67 -13.51
C THR A 265 1.69 19.84 -14.51
N LEU A 266 1.00 20.95 -14.20
CA LEU A 266 1.00 22.19 -14.98
C LEU A 266 2.00 23.23 -14.43
N HIS A 267 2.86 22.83 -13.50
CA HIS A 267 3.83 23.68 -12.81
C HIS A 267 3.24 24.83 -11.98
N HIS A 268 1.95 24.74 -11.61
CA HIS A 268 1.33 25.67 -10.69
C HIS A 268 1.59 25.26 -9.25
N SER A 269 1.98 26.23 -8.42
CA SER A 269 2.09 26.07 -6.97
C SER A 269 0.71 25.92 -6.35
N LEU A 270 0.42 24.76 -5.76
CA LEU A 270 -0.84 24.47 -5.09
C LEU A 270 -0.78 24.80 -3.59
N HIS A 271 0.40 24.60 -2.99
CA HIS A 271 0.68 24.99 -1.62
C HIS A 271 2.06 25.61 -1.52
N LEU A 272 2.17 26.61 -0.66
CA LEU A 272 3.38 27.38 -0.39
C LEU A 272 3.87 27.15 1.04
N VAL A 273 5.09 27.58 1.32
CA VAL A 273 5.66 27.54 2.67
C VAL A 273 4.84 28.37 3.66
N SER A 274 4.19 29.46 3.19
CA SER A 274 3.22 30.23 3.99
C SER A 274 2.05 29.40 4.52
N ASP A 275 1.69 28.30 3.86
CA ASP A 275 0.59 27.43 4.26
C ASP A 275 1.01 26.42 5.33
N SER A 276 2.32 26.31 5.62
CA SER A 276 2.84 25.45 6.67
C SER A 276 2.72 26.11 8.04
N GLN A 277 2.05 25.42 8.96
CA GLN A 277 1.97 25.83 10.35
C GLN A 277 3.34 25.73 11.05
N ALA A 278 4.18 24.77 10.67
CA ALA A 278 5.55 24.65 11.17
C ALA A 278 6.40 25.87 10.77
N PHE A 279 6.24 26.38 9.55
CA PHE A 279 6.91 27.61 9.13
C PHE A 279 6.38 28.82 9.89
N VAL A 280 5.05 28.99 9.96
CA VAL A 280 4.44 30.14 10.64
C VAL A 280 4.88 30.23 12.11
N LYS A 281 5.02 29.08 12.79
CA LYS A 281 5.53 29.02 14.17
C LYS A 281 7.04 29.27 14.30
N ALA A 282 7.80 29.00 13.25
CA ALA A 282 9.25 29.19 13.22
C ALA A 282 9.66 30.60 12.74
N LEU A 283 8.70 31.46 12.36
CA LEU A 283 8.96 32.81 11.90
C LEU A 283 9.67 33.65 12.98
N PRO A 284 10.78 34.31 12.65
CA PRO A 284 11.35 35.35 13.49
C PRO A 284 10.33 36.47 13.73
N PRO A 285 10.37 37.16 14.89
CA PRO A 285 9.49 38.30 15.18
C PRO A 285 9.55 39.41 14.14
N THR A 286 10.70 39.55 13.44
CA THR A 286 10.95 40.53 12.38
C THR A 286 10.23 40.23 11.07
N MET A 287 9.75 38.99 10.87
CA MET A 287 9.10 38.53 9.65
C MET A 287 7.58 38.36 9.81
N HIS A 288 7.02 38.59 11.00
CA HIS A 288 5.57 38.64 11.14
C HIS A 288 5.03 39.77 10.26
N ARG A 289 4.24 39.40 9.25
CA ARG A 289 3.54 40.36 8.39
C ARG A 289 2.69 41.23 9.30
N LYS A 290 3.07 42.51 9.46
CA LYS A 290 2.20 43.49 10.12
C LYS A 290 0.86 43.47 9.38
N GLY A 291 -0.19 43.02 10.08
CA GLY A 291 -1.53 43.12 9.56
C GLY A 291 -1.91 44.59 9.32
N PRO A 292 -2.90 44.86 8.47
CA PRO A 292 -3.33 46.22 8.15
C PRO A 292 -3.88 47.07 9.34
N ASP A 293 -3.84 46.59 10.59
CA ASP A 293 -4.37 47.29 11.77
C ASP A 293 -3.30 47.85 12.73
N GLN A 294 -2.03 47.95 12.31
CA GLN A 294 -0.99 48.65 13.08
C GLN A 294 -0.43 49.87 12.33
N GLU A 295 -1.34 50.70 11.84
CA GLU A 295 -1.05 52.13 11.68
C GLU A 295 -1.36 52.80 13.03
N ALA A 296 -0.36 53.45 13.59
CA ALA A 296 -0.42 54.04 14.92
C ALA A 296 -1.62 55.01 15.02
N ALA A 297 -2.56 54.68 15.91
CA ALA A 297 -3.61 55.62 16.29
C ALA A 297 -2.93 56.91 16.83
N PRO A 298 -3.29 58.11 16.33
CA PRO A 298 -2.79 59.35 16.89
C PRO A 298 -3.24 59.46 18.35
N CYS A 299 -2.30 59.70 19.26
CA CYS A 299 -2.57 59.94 20.67
C CYS A 299 -3.58 61.08 20.82
N LEU A 300 -4.81 60.76 21.25
CA LEU A 300 -5.75 61.77 21.75
C LEU A 300 -5.39 62.10 23.21
N PRO A 301 -5.42 63.38 23.62
CA PRO A 301 -5.13 63.78 24.99
C PRO A 301 -6.24 63.31 25.95
N PRO A 302 -5.94 63.11 27.24
CA PRO A 302 -6.91 62.61 28.21
C PRO A 302 -8.01 63.64 28.51
N PRO A 303 -9.23 63.20 28.85
CA PRO A 303 -10.33 64.11 29.16
C PRO A 303 -10.12 64.81 30.52
N PRO A 304 -10.68 66.01 30.72
CA PRO A 304 -10.54 66.75 31.97
C PRO A 304 -11.40 66.14 33.07
N ALA A 305 -10.87 66.17 34.31
CA ALA A 305 -11.50 65.61 35.49
C ALA A 305 -12.84 66.31 35.82
N GLU A 306 -13.91 65.53 35.98
CA GLU A 306 -15.19 66.02 36.48
C GLU A 306 -15.07 66.44 37.96
N ALA A 307 -15.40 67.71 38.22
CA ALA A 307 -15.50 68.25 39.56
C ALA A 307 -16.75 67.68 40.27
N GLN A 308 -16.57 67.16 41.48
CA GLN A 308 -17.68 66.77 42.36
C GLN A 308 -18.51 68.01 42.75
N PRO A 309 -19.85 67.92 42.81
CA PRO A 309 -20.65 68.97 43.40
C PRO A 309 -20.69 68.81 44.93
N HIS A 310 -20.25 69.86 45.63
CA HIS A 310 -20.53 70.05 47.06
C HIS A 310 -22.01 70.45 47.29
N PRO A 311 -22.57 70.13 48.48
CA PRO A 311 -23.99 70.29 48.75
C PRO A 311 -24.35 71.75 49.08
N CYS A 312 -25.48 72.23 48.55
CA CYS A 312 -26.10 73.47 49.01
C CYS A 312 -27.07 73.17 50.17
N THR A 313 -26.76 73.80 51.30
CA THR A 313 -27.62 74.28 52.43
C THR A 313 -28.94 73.60 52.70
#